data_AF-A0A8D2N3B0-F1
#
_entry.id   AF-A0A8D2N3B0-F1
#
_cell.length_a   1.000
_cell.length_b   1.000
_cell.length_c   1.000
_cell.angle_alpha   90.00
_cell.angle_beta   90.00
_cell.angle_gamma   90.00
#
_symmetry.space_group_name_H-M   'P 1'
#
loop_
_entity.id
_entity.type
_entity.pdbx_description
1 polymer ?
#
loop_
_entity_poly.entity_id
_entity_poly.type
_entity_poly.pdbx_seq_one_letter_code
_entity_poly.pdbx_strand_id
1 'polypeptide(L)' 'MNEAVSRQTRETLGQVIRKPPLTDALLSKPPFRYLHDLISEVGVWG' A
#
# COMPACT_ATOMS: atom_id res chain seq x y z
N MET A 1 13.14 -1.67 4.03
CA MET A 1 12.27 -2.83 3.68
C MET A 1 13.04 -3.73 2.73
N ASN A 2 12.81 -5.05 2.75
CA ASN A 2 13.38 -5.95 1.74
C ASN A 2 12.76 -5.64 0.36
N GLU A 3 13.56 -5.55 -0.70
CA GLU A 3 13.10 -5.15 -2.03
C GLU A 3 12.06 -6.12 -2.62
N ALA A 4 12.23 -7.43 -2.42
CA ALA A 4 11.29 -8.44 -2.88
C ALA A 4 9.92 -8.27 -2.20
N VAL A 5 9.91 -7.95 -0.90
CA VAL A 5 8.67 -7.68 -0.14
C VAL A 5 7.99 -6.40 -0.62
N SER A 6 8.77 -5.33 -0.88
CA SER A 6 8.21 -4.08 -1.43
C SER A 6 7.59 -4.29 -2.81
N ARG A 7 8.29 -5.01 -3.70
CA ARG A 7 7.79 -5.33 -5.04
C ARG A 7 6.49 -6.13 -4.98
N GLN A 8 6.48 -7.22 -4.21
CA GLN A 8 5.29 -8.05 -4.04
C GLN A 8 4.10 -7.23 -3.51
N THR A 9 4.34 -6.36 -2.53
CA THR A 9 3.31 -5.47 -1.98
C THR A 9 2.72 -4.55 -3.05
N ARG A 10 3.56 -3.94 -3.89
CA ARG A 10 3.12 -3.06 -4.99
C ARG A 10 2.32 -3.80 -6.05
N GLU A 11 2.78 -4.98 -6.45
CA GLU A 11 2.13 -5.80 -7.47
C GLU A 11 0.75 -6.26 -7.01
N THR A 12 0.64 -6.80 -5.79
CA THR A 12 -0.63 -7.31 -5.27
C THR A 12 -1.63 -6.18 -4.98
N LEU A 13 -1.22 -5.11 -4.30
CA LEU A 13 -2.15 -4.04 -3.95
C LEU A 13 -2.48 -3.14 -5.14
N GLY A 14 -1.56 -2.92 -6.08
CA GLY A 14 -1.80 -2.11 -7.27
C GLY A 14 -2.86 -2.69 -8.22
N GLN A 15 -3.20 -3.97 -8.08
CA GLN A 15 -4.32 -4.59 -8.80
C GLN A 15 -5.68 -4.25 -8.18
N VAL A 16 -5.71 -3.90 -6.89
CA VAL A 16 -6.95 -3.75 -6.11
C VAL A 16 -7.24 -2.28 -5.80
N ILE A 17 -6.21 -1.47 -5.60
CA ILE A 17 -6.33 -0.06 -5.20
C ILE A 17 -5.53 0.86 -6.11
N ARG A 18 -6.02 2.09 -6.31
CA ARG A 18 -5.31 3.12 -7.09
C ARG A 18 -4.67 4.21 -6.21
N LYS A 19 -5.11 4.33 -4.96
CA LYS A 19 -4.63 5.31 -3.98
C LYS A 19 -4.68 4.69 -2.57
N PRO A 20 -3.83 5.13 -1.63
CA PRO A 20 -2.69 6.06 -1.78
C PRO A 20 -1.51 5.43 -2.57
N PRO A 21 -0.50 6.21 -3.02
CA PRO A 21 0.60 5.67 -3.82
C PRO A 21 1.46 4.66 -3.05
N LEU A 22 1.84 3.58 -3.74
CA LEU A 22 2.64 2.48 -3.17
C LEU A 22 4.14 2.71 -3.48
N THR A 23 4.74 3.74 -2.89
CA THR A 23 6.17 4.04 -3.10
C THR A 23 7.05 3.32 -2.08
N ASP A 24 8.31 3.03 -2.43
CA ASP A 24 9.25 2.38 -1.51
C ASP A 24 9.44 3.15 -0.18
N ALA A 25 9.41 4.49 -0.22
CA ALA A 25 9.52 5.32 0.97
C ALA A 25 8.33 5.13 1.92
N LEU A 26 7.10 5.14 1.38
CA LEU A 26 5.88 4.94 2.15
C LEU A 26 5.76 3.51 2.67
N LEU A 27 6.13 2.51 1.85
CA LEU A 27 6.10 1.11 2.26
C LEU A 27 7.19 0.74 3.26
N SER A 28 8.34 1.43 3.24
CA SER A 28 9.45 1.13 4.17
C SER A 28 9.32 1.81 5.53
N LYS A 29 8.65 2.97 5.62
CA LYS A 29 8.42 3.65 6.90
C LYS A 29 7.05 4.34 6.88
N PRO A 30 5.96 3.56 6.89
CA PRO A 30 4.62 4.11 6.72
C PRO A 30 4.19 4.94 7.94
N PRO A 31 3.73 6.18 7.76
CA PRO A 31 2.97 6.87 8.79
C PRO A 31 1.67 6.11 9.11
N PHE A 32 1.16 6.22 10.34
CA PHE A 32 -0.07 5.53 10.74
C PHE A 32 -1.27 5.87 9.84
N ARG A 33 -1.43 7.15 9.46
CA ARG A 33 -2.48 7.61 8.54
C ARG A 33 -2.41 6.90 7.18
N TYR A 34 -1.21 6.68 6.65
CA TYR A 34 -1.03 5.99 5.38
C TYR A 34 -1.54 4.56 5.44
N LEU A 35 -1.25 3.82 6.53
CA LEU A 35 -1.78 2.47 6.74
C LEU A 35 -3.30 2.46 6.86
N HIS A 36 -3.86 3.41 7.62
CA HIS A 36 -5.30 3.57 7.76
C HIS A 36 -5.99 3.77 6.41
N ASP A 37 -5.46 4.67 5.58
CA ASP A 37 -6.04 4.99 4.27
C ASP A 37 -5.93 3.78 3.31
N LEU A 38 -4.82 3.05 3.35
CA LEU A 38 -4.61 1.80 2.61
C LEU A 38 -5.65 0.73 2.94
N ILE A 39 -5.89 0.49 4.23
CA ILE A 39 -6.87 -0.51 4.71
C ILE A 39 -8.29 -0.05 4.38
N SER A 40 -8.56 1.25 4.52
CA SER A 40 -9.87 1.83 4.23
C SER A 40 -10.22 1.72 2.74
N GLU A 41 -9.28 1.96 1.82
CA GLU A 41 -9.53 1.87 0.37
C GLU A 41 -9.96 0.46 -0.06
N VAL A 42 -9.38 -0.59 0.55
CA VAL A 42 -9.78 -1.98 0.27
C VAL A 42 -11.22 -2.24 0.75
N GLY A 43 -11.65 -1.60 1.84
CA GLY A 43 -13.01 -1.74 2.40
C GLY A 43 -14.11 -0.94 1.69
N VAL A 44 -13.76 -0.07 0.73
CA VAL A 44 -14.73 0.79 0.01
C VAL A 44 -15.33 0.09 -1.22
N TRP A 45 -14.78 -1.05 -1.63
CA TRP A 45 -15.35 -1.90 -2.67
C TRP A 45 -16.48 -2.77 -2.10
N GLY A 46 -17.63 -2.15 -1.88
CA GLY A 46 -18.92 -2.83 -1.73
C GLY A 46 -19.58 -3.10 -3.09
#